data_AF-A0A0B2V963-F1
#
_entry.id   AF-A0A0B2V963-F1
#
_cell.length_a   1.000
_cell.length_b   1.000
_cell.length_c   1.000
_cell.angle_alpha   90.00
_cell.angle_beta   90.00
_cell.angle_gamma   90.00
#
_symmetry.space_group_name_H-M   'P 1'
#
loop_
_entity.id
_entity.type
_entity.pdbx_description
1 polymer ?
#
loop_
_entity_poly.entity_id
_entity_poly.type
_entity_poly.pdbx_seq_one_letter_code
_entity_poly.pdbx_strand_id
1 'polypeptide(L)'
;MKNVLLQIAVAVLALCLLVDAKSIAKNAINDEQMSASELIDSFLERAKATTHHHHKTHRRHKSMTERAHLVSVDKDGREYVNCVKSVNGSLATVKRCYRPDSEDMRVGCYAVWDVKKQLLVQDCWMQQAISMNNCEERRCAAKKSTFCCCYGHSCNEQFDLSNNSYDNL
;
A
#
# COMPACT_ATOMS: atom_id res chain seq x y z
N MET A 1 -11.02 -16.83 60.17
CA MET A 1 -11.37 -15.95 59.01
C MET A 1 -10.23 -15.80 57.99
N LYS A 2 -8.95 -15.68 58.38
CA LYS A 2 -7.82 -15.54 57.43
C LYS A 2 -7.59 -16.74 56.50
N ASN A 3 -7.81 -17.98 56.97
CA ASN A 3 -7.64 -19.18 56.15
C ASN A 3 -8.67 -19.34 55.02
N VAL A 4 -9.88 -18.79 55.19
CA VAL A 4 -10.96 -18.91 54.19
C VAL A 4 -10.67 -18.00 52.99
N LEU A 5 -10.16 -16.80 53.24
CA LEU A 5 -9.74 -15.85 52.19
C LEU A 5 -8.59 -16.39 51.33
N LEU A 6 -7.63 -17.09 51.94
CA LEU A 6 -6.51 -17.68 51.22
C LEU A 6 -6.96 -18.84 50.31
N GLN A 7 -7.91 -19.66 50.76
CA GLN A 7 -8.46 -20.75 49.96
C GLN A 7 -9.29 -20.23 48.77
N ILE A 8 -10.06 -19.15 48.97
CA ILE A 8 -10.80 -18.50 47.88
C ILE A 8 -9.84 -17.91 46.84
N ALA A 9 -8.75 -17.27 47.26
CA ALA A 9 -7.76 -16.70 46.34
C ALA A 9 -7.06 -17.78 45.50
N VAL A 10 -6.71 -18.92 46.10
CA VAL A 10 -6.11 -20.06 45.38
C VAL A 10 -7.09 -20.70 44.41
N ALA A 11 -8.38 -20.82 44.79
CA ALA A 11 -9.42 -21.35 43.90
C ALA A 11 -9.65 -20.44 42.68
N VAL A 12 -9.66 -19.11 42.87
CA VAL A 12 -9.79 -18.14 41.77
C VAL A 12 -8.57 -18.18 40.85
N LEU A 13 -7.35 -18.27 41.40
CA LEU A 13 -6.14 -18.39 40.57
C LEU A 13 -6.13 -19.69 39.75
N ALA A 14 -6.55 -20.81 40.35
CA ALA A 14 -6.65 -22.10 39.66
C ALA A 14 -7.71 -22.07 38.54
N LEU A 15 -8.85 -21.40 38.78
CA LEU A 15 -9.88 -21.18 37.76
C LEU A 15 -9.37 -20.29 36.61
N CYS A 16 -8.60 -19.23 36.89
CA CYS A 16 -8.00 -18.40 35.85
C CYS A 16 -7.01 -19.18 34.97
N LEU A 17 -6.18 -20.06 35.56
CA LEU A 17 -5.22 -20.88 34.81
C LEU A 17 -5.87 -22.01 34.00
N LEU A 18 -7.10 -22.42 34.36
CA LEU A 18 -7.87 -23.42 33.60
C LEU A 18 -8.60 -22.82 32.37
N VAL A 19 -8.69 -21.49 32.26
CA VAL A 19 -9.34 -20.82 31.12
C VAL A 19 -8.41 -20.74 29.89
N ASP A 20 -7.09 -20.88 30.06
CA ASP A 20 -6.11 -20.82 28.96
C ASP A 20 -5.77 -22.16 28.29
N ALA A 21 -6.47 -23.24 28.63
CA ALA A 21 -6.25 -24.57 28.03
C ALA A 21 -7.50 -25.13 27.37
N LYS A 22 -8.16 -24.35 26.51
CA LYS A 22 -9.05 -24.90 25.48
C LYS A 22 -8.50 -24.52 24.10
N SER A 23 -7.59 -25.37 23.62
CA SER A 23 -7.40 -25.60 22.19
C SER A 23 -8.77 -25.95 21.59
N ILE A 24 -9.41 -24.94 21.00
CA ILE A 24 -10.58 -25.14 20.16
C ILE A 24 -10.03 -25.60 18.82
N ALA A 25 -10.21 -26.90 18.56
CA ALA A 25 -10.13 -27.45 17.22
C ALA A 25 -11.02 -26.63 16.28
N LYS A 26 -10.41 -25.93 15.32
CA LYS A 26 -11.09 -25.38 14.15
C LYS A 26 -10.55 -26.08 12.91
N ASN A 27 -11.14 -27.23 12.61
CA ASN A 27 -11.26 -27.65 11.23
C ASN A 27 -12.35 -26.79 10.57
N ALA A 28 -12.04 -26.34 9.35
CA ALA A 28 -12.97 -25.84 8.33
C ALA A 28 -13.76 -24.55 8.64
N ILE A 29 -13.12 -23.40 8.42
CA ILE A 29 -13.75 -22.29 7.66
C ILE A 29 -12.65 -21.73 6.76
N ASN A 30 -12.75 -22.00 5.46
CA ASN A 30 -12.10 -21.22 4.40
C ASN A 30 -12.68 -19.80 4.49
N ASP A 31 -12.04 -18.93 5.25
CA ASP A 31 -12.04 -17.50 4.95
C ASP A 31 -10.69 -17.24 4.31
N GLU A 32 -10.67 -17.02 2.99
CA GLU A 32 -9.49 -16.55 2.26
C GLU A 32 -9.06 -15.21 2.86
N GLN A 33 -8.21 -15.29 3.88
CA GLN A 33 -7.54 -14.16 4.49
C GLN A 33 -6.45 -13.70 3.52
N MET A 34 -6.88 -13.12 2.39
CA MET A 34 -5.98 -12.59 1.37
C MET A 34 -5.03 -11.60 2.05
N SER A 35 -3.78 -12.02 2.17
CA SER A 35 -2.69 -11.34 2.84
C SER A 35 -2.33 -10.05 2.10
N ALA A 36 -1.62 -9.15 2.77
CA ALA A 36 -1.08 -7.94 2.13
C ALA A 36 -0.27 -8.28 0.87
N SER A 37 0.43 -9.43 0.88
CA SER A 37 1.16 -9.95 -0.28
C SER A 37 0.21 -10.28 -1.42
N GLU A 38 -0.85 -11.05 -1.17
CA GLU A 38 -1.80 -11.45 -2.23
C GLU A 38 -2.59 -10.26 -2.80
N LEU A 39 -2.86 -9.23 -1.99
CA LEU A 39 -3.44 -7.98 -2.48
C LEU A 39 -2.47 -7.27 -3.44
N ILE A 40 -1.20 -7.13 -3.03
CA ILE A 40 -0.15 -6.54 -3.87
C ILE A 40 0.01 -7.36 -5.15
N ASP A 41 0.11 -8.68 -5.06
CA ASP A 41 0.30 -9.58 -6.20
C ASP A 41 -0.90 -9.51 -7.15
N SER A 42 -2.13 -9.50 -6.65
CA SER A 42 -3.34 -9.33 -7.46
C SER A 42 -3.35 -7.99 -8.21
N PHE A 43 -2.94 -6.91 -7.55
CA PHE A 43 -2.82 -5.59 -8.19
C PHE A 43 -1.68 -5.54 -9.22
N LEU A 44 -0.51 -6.06 -8.87
CA LEU A 44 0.66 -6.10 -9.76
C LEU A 44 0.39 -6.95 -10.99
N GLU A 45 -0.23 -8.12 -10.84
CA GLU A 45 -0.61 -8.97 -11.98
C GLU A 45 -1.64 -8.29 -12.89
N ARG A 46 -2.65 -7.61 -12.32
CA ARG A 46 -3.62 -6.85 -13.12
C ARG A 46 -2.95 -5.67 -13.86
N ALA A 47 -2.01 -4.99 -13.20
CA ALA A 47 -1.25 -3.91 -13.81
C ALA A 47 -0.36 -4.43 -14.96
N LYS A 48 0.35 -5.55 -14.77
CA LYS A 48 1.17 -6.18 -15.82
C LYS A 48 0.34 -6.61 -17.03
N ALA A 49 -0.82 -7.23 -16.81
CA ALA A 49 -1.69 -7.70 -17.89
C ALA A 49 -2.13 -6.58 -18.85
N THR A 50 -2.28 -5.34 -18.35
CA THR A 50 -2.64 -4.18 -19.19
C THR A 50 -1.50 -3.62 -20.04
N THR A 51 -0.24 -4.01 -19.78
CA THR A 51 0.94 -3.48 -20.50
C THR A 51 1.31 -4.29 -21.74
N HIS A 52 0.85 -5.55 -21.87
CA HIS A 52 1.28 -6.45 -22.95
C HIS A 52 0.56 -6.25 -24.30
N HIS A 53 -0.40 -5.33 -24.41
CA HIS A 53 -1.26 -5.21 -25.60
C HIS A 53 -1.19 -3.90 -26.39
N HIS A 54 -0.23 -3.00 -26.11
CA HIS A 54 -0.12 -1.73 -26.84
C HIS A 54 1.22 -1.55 -27.56
N HIS A 55 1.39 -2.28 -28.66
CA HIS A 55 2.27 -1.84 -29.74
C HIS A 55 1.49 -0.94 -30.72
N LYS A 56 2.09 0.22 -31.01
CA LYS A 56 1.71 1.25 -32.01
C LYS A 56 0.58 2.19 -31.61
N THR A 57 0.97 3.38 -31.14
CA THR A 57 0.62 4.65 -31.81
C THR A 57 1.70 5.70 -31.54
N HIS A 58 2.39 6.15 -32.60
CA HIS A 58 3.20 7.36 -32.57
C HIS A 58 2.27 8.57 -32.34
N ARG A 59 2.22 9.14 -31.13
CA ARG A 59 1.84 10.54 -30.95
C ARG A 59 2.22 11.09 -29.58
N ARG A 60 3.01 12.18 -29.63
CA ARG A 60 3.32 13.20 -28.61
C ARG A 60 4.41 12.90 -27.57
N HIS A 61 5.66 13.13 -28.01
CA HIS A 61 6.74 13.66 -27.18
C HIS A 61 6.44 15.10 -26.71
N LYS A 62 5.48 15.31 -25.79
CA LYS A 62 5.25 16.67 -25.23
C LYS A 62 5.06 16.78 -23.71
N SER A 63 5.26 15.71 -22.92
CA SER A 63 5.14 15.84 -21.45
C SER A 63 6.36 15.34 -20.67
N MET A 64 7.48 15.04 -21.34
CA MET A 64 8.63 14.43 -20.67
C MET A 64 9.43 15.42 -19.81
N THR A 65 9.49 16.69 -20.22
CA THR A 65 10.24 17.74 -19.52
C THR A 65 9.50 18.28 -18.30
N GLU A 66 8.18 18.16 -18.26
CA GLU A 66 7.34 18.86 -17.28
C GLU A 66 7.50 18.30 -15.87
N ARG A 67 7.85 17.01 -15.73
CA ARG A 67 7.91 16.30 -14.43
C ARG A 67 9.31 16.01 -13.92
N ALA A 68 10.35 16.49 -14.60
CA ALA A 68 11.74 16.32 -14.16
C ALA A 68 11.99 16.93 -12.76
N HIS A 69 11.24 17.96 -12.40
CA HIS A 69 11.32 18.63 -11.10
C HIS A 69 10.70 17.83 -9.94
N LEU A 70 10.06 16.69 -10.22
CA LEU A 70 9.41 15.82 -9.21
C LEU A 70 10.30 14.63 -8.80
N VAL A 71 11.48 14.51 -9.41
CA VAL A 71 12.49 13.50 -9.06
C VAL A 71 13.78 14.19 -8.66
N SER A 72 14.53 13.55 -7.78
CA SER A 72 15.90 13.96 -7.44
C SER A 72 16.89 13.14 -8.26
N VAL A 73 18.12 13.64 -8.42
CA VAL A 73 19.22 12.91 -9.05
C VAL A 73 20.28 12.67 -7.99
N ASP A 74 20.79 11.43 -7.89
CA ASP A 74 21.89 11.11 -6.98
C ASP A 74 23.25 11.52 -7.55
N LYS A 75 24.32 11.32 -6.78
CA LYS A 75 25.70 11.62 -7.18
C LYS A 75 26.16 10.85 -8.43
N ASP A 76 25.51 9.74 -8.76
CA ASP A 76 25.83 8.86 -9.88
C ASP A 76 24.95 9.18 -11.10
N GLY A 77 24.15 10.24 -11.05
CA GLY A 77 23.27 10.64 -12.14
C GLY A 77 21.95 9.86 -12.20
N ARG A 78 21.61 9.06 -11.18
CA ARG A 78 20.40 8.24 -11.19
C ARG A 78 19.22 8.99 -10.58
N GLU A 79 18.13 9.02 -11.34
CA GLU A 79 16.88 9.59 -10.87
C GLU A 79 16.25 8.73 -9.77
N TYR A 80 15.78 9.38 -8.71
CA TYR A 80 15.12 8.74 -7.59
C TYR A 80 14.02 9.59 -6.98
N VAL A 81 13.11 8.90 -6.30
CA VAL A 81 12.10 9.49 -5.41
C VAL A 81 12.19 8.81 -4.05
N ASN A 82 11.81 9.51 -2.99
CA ASN A 82 11.68 8.93 -1.66
C ASN A 82 10.19 8.69 -1.43
N CYS A 83 9.78 7.46 -1.13
CA CYS A 83 8.39 7.12 -0.87
C CYS A 83 8.21 6.68 0.57
N VAL A 84 7.02 6.90 1.12
CA VAL A 84 6.63 6.19 2.34
C VAL A 84 6.49 4.71 1.99
N LYS A 85 7.06 3.86 2.85
CA LYS A 85 6.94 2.42 2.82
C LYS A 85 6.26 1.95 4.10
N SER A 86 5.13 1.28 3.94
CA SER A 86 4.41 0.64 5.04
C SER A 86 3.70 -0.62 4.54
N VAL A 87 3.55 -1.60 5.42
CA VAL A 87 2.72 -2.78 5.17
C VAL A 87 1.78 -2.94 6.35
N ASN A 88 0.47 -2.95 6.09
CA ASN A 88 -0.58 -3.06 7.10
C ASN A 88 -0.55 -1.94 8.16
N GLY A 89 -0.28 -0.71 7.74
CA GLY A 89 -0.22 0.45 8.67
C GLY A 89 0.88 0.35 9.74
N SER A 90 1.77 -0.64 9.65
CA SER A 90 2.96 -0.75 10.50
C SER A 90 3.96 0.38 10.22
N LEU A 91 5.01 0.48 11.06
CA LEU A 91 6.04 1.51 11.05
C LEU A 91 6.33 2.07 9.65
N ALA A 92 5.85 3.29 9.39
CA ALA A 92 6.11 4.00 8.16
C ALA A 92 7.60 4.37 8.10
N THR A 93 8.28 3.88 7.07
CA THR A 93 9.69 4.21 6.80
C THR A 93 9.79 4.94 5.47
N VAL A 94 10.88 5.69 5.26
CA VAL A 94 11.16 6.29 3.95
C VAL A 94 12.04 5.34 3.15
N LYS A 95 11.59 4.95 1.95
CA LYS A 95 12.35 4.14 1.00
C LYS A 95 12.75 4.99 -0.21
N ARG A 96 14.02 4.92 -0.59
CA ARG A 96 14.52 5.51 -1.84
C ARG A 96 14.27 4.55 -3.01
N CYS A 97 13.61 5.05 -4.05
CA CYS A 97 13.19 4.32 -5.24
C CYS A 97 13.91 4.90 -6.45
N TYR A 98 14.71 4.10 -7.16
CA TYR A 98 15.42 4.55 -8.36
C TYR A 98 14.61 4.26 -9.62
N ARG A 99 14.71 5.13 -10.62
CA ARG A 99 14.22 4.84 -11.97
C ARG A 99 15.03 3.66 -12.54
N PRO A 100 14.38 2.62 -13.09
CA PRO A 100 15.07 1.59 -13.85
C PRO A 100 15.84 2.19 -15.03
N ASP A 101 16.92 1.54 -15.45
CA ASP A 101 17.75 1.99 -16.58
C ASP A 101 17.04 1.68 -17.93
N SER A 102 15.98 2.42 -18.18
CA SER A 102 15.15 2.33 -19.38
C SER A 102 14.45 3.66 -19.62
N GLU A 103 14.59 4.21 -20.82
CA GLU A 103 14.02 5.51 -21.21
C GLU A 103 12.49 5.55 -21.14
N ASP A 104 11.82 4.38 -21.18
CA ASP A 104 10.37 4.27 -21.11
C ASP A 104 9.86 4.04 -19.69
N MET A 105 10.73 3.75 -18.73
CA MET A 105 10.33 3.52 -17.34
C MET A 105 10.34 4.82 -16.54
N ARG A 106 9.40 4.97 -15.62
CA ARG A 106 9.35 6.07 -14.66
C ARG A 106 9.24 5.53 -13.24
N VAL A 107 9.51 6.40 -12.27
CA VAL A 107 9.44 6.09 -10.84
C VAL A 107 8.55 7.11 -10.13
N GLY A 108 7.75 6.63 -9.19
CA GLY A 108 6.88 7.40 -8.31
C GLY A 108 6.58 6.59 -7.05
N CYS A 109 5.52 6.98 -6.35
CA CYS A 109 5.03 6.28 -5.17
C CYS A 109 3.60 5.79 -5.39
N TYR A 110 3.17 4.79 -4.64
CA TYR A 110 1.77 4.39 -4.59
C TYR A 110 1.28 4.17 -3.17
N ALA A 111 -0.04 4.18 -3.03
CA ALA A 111 -0.75 3.66 -1.87
C ALA A 111 -1.91 2.78 -2.34
N VAL A 112 -2.13 1.66 -1.65
CA VAL A 112 -3.28 0.79 -1.82
C VAL A 112 -3.86 0.44 -0.47
N TRP A 113 -5.18 0.45 -0.34
CA TRP A 113 -5.84 0.22 0.94
C TRP A 113 -7.08 -0.67 0.79
N ASP A 114 -7.40 -1.40 1.86
CA ASP A 114 -8.67 -2.09 2.00
C ASP A 114 -9.28 -1.69 3.34
N VAL A 115 -10.33 -0.87 3.29
CA VAL A 115 -11.02 -0.36 4.50
C VAL A 115 -11.63 -1.51 5.30
N LYS A 116 -12.15 -2.55 4.63
CA LYS A 116 -12.80 -3.68 5.32
C LYS A 116 -11.76 -4.51 6.08
N LYS A 117 -10.57 -4.65 5.51
CA LYS A 117 -9.46 -5.42 6.10
C LYS A 117 -8.51 -4.57 6.93
N GLN A 118 -8.78 -3.26 7.08
CA GLN A 118 -7.90 -2.29 7.73
C GLN A 118 -6.46 -2.34 7.21
N LEU A 119 -6.30 -2.63 5.92
CA LEU A 119 -5.00 -2.81 5.28
C LEU A 119 -4.61 -1.52 4.58
N LEU A 120 -3.36 -1.09 4.77
CA LEU A 120 -2.71 -0.04 3.98
C LEU A 120 -1.33 -0.53 3.58
N VAL A 121 -1.02 -0.40 2.29
CA VAL A 121 0.31 -0.66 1.73
C VAL A 121 0.76 0.56 0.95
N GLN A 122 1.99 0.98 1.22
CA GLN A 122 2.65 2.09 0.54
C GLN A 122 4.03 1.62 0.09
N ASP A 123 4.43 1.90 -1.14
CA ASP A 123 5.80 1.62 -1.64
C ASP A 123 6.09 2.41 -2.93
N CYS A 124 7.23 2.12 -3.55
CA CYS A 124 7.68 2.58 -4.85
C CYS A 124 6.77 2.07 -5.98
N TRP A 125 6.43 2.94 -6.91
CA TRP A 125 5.75 2.59 -8.15
C TRP A 125 6.71 2.78 -9.34
N MET A 126 7.07 1.69 -10.01
CA MET A 126 7.95 1.71 -11.18
C MET A 126 7.21 1.09 -12.36
N GLN A 127 6.93 1.90 -13.37
CA GLN A 127 6.14 1.46 -14.50
C GLN A 127 6.47 2.26 -15.76
N GLN A 128 6.07 1.74 -16.92
CA GLN A 128 6.13 2.46 -18.19
C GLN A 128 5.49 3.85 -18.08
N ALA A 129 6.07 4.82 -18.78
CA ALA A 129 5.66 6.21 -18.78
C ALA A 129 4.17 6.39 -19.12
N ILE A 130 3.65 5.54 -20.02
CA ILE A 130 2.23 5.56 -20.42
C ILE A 130 1.31 5.27 -19.23
N SER A 131 1.58 4.22 -18.45
CA SER A 131 0.76 3.88 -17.29
C SER A 131 0.88 4.93 -16.19
N MET A 132 2.06 5.53 -16.07
CA MET A 132 2.35 6.56 -15.08
C MET A 132 1.67 7.90 -15.36
N ASN A 133 1.14 8.12 -16.58
CA ASN A 133 0.34 9.31 -16.87
C ASN A 133 -0.99 9.38 -16.09
N ASN A 134 -1.42 8.26 -15.49
CA ASN A 134 -2.58 8.21 -14.61
C ASN A 134 -2.24 8.56 -13.15
N CYS A 135 -0.96 8.81 -12.84
CA CYS A 135 -0.52 9.19 -11.51
C CYS A 135 -0.59 10.71 -11.34
N GLU A 136 -1.06 11.15 -10.18
CA GLU A 136 -1.16 12.56 -9.82
C GLU A 136 0.20 13.15 -9.45
N GLU A 137 0.32 14.47 -9.44
CA GLU A 137 1.56 15.15 -9.01
C GLU A 137 1.45 15.56 -7.54
N ARG A 138 2.48 15.24 -6.75
CA ARG A 138 2.69 15.62 -5.34
C ARG A 138 1.68 15.11 -4.32
N ARG A 139 0.62 14.44 -4.73
CA ARG A 139 -0.39 13.85 -3.84
C ARG A 139 -0.90 12.53 -4.38
N CYS A 140 -1.31 11.63 -3.50
CA CYS A 140 -1.93 10.37 -3.87
C CYS A 140 -3.45 10.48 -3.68
N ALA A 141 -4.23 10.50 -4.75
CA ALA A 141 -5.68 10.63 -4.66
C ALA A 141 -6.39 9.54 -5.46
N ALA A 142 -7.47 9.00 -4.91
CA ALA A 142 -8.34 8.08 -5.64
C ALA A 142 -9.82 8.44 -5.43
N LYS A 143 -10.58 8.43 -6.52
CA LYS A 143 -12.02 8.75 -6.51
C LYS A 143 -12.92 7.55 -6.22
N LYS A 144 -12.67 6.44 -6.91
CA LYS A 144 -13.48 5.21 -6.86
C LYS A 144 -12.62 3.94 -6.79
N SER A 145 -11.35 4.12 -6.48
CA SER A 145 -10.33 3.07 -6.48
C SER A 145 -9.74 2.95 -5.09
N THR A 146 -9.35 1.74 -4.72
CA THR A 146 -8.57 1.44 -3.52
C THR A 146 -7.06 1.63 -3.73
N PHE A 147 -6.67 2.23 -4.86
CA PHE A 147 -5.30 2.45 -5.29
C PHE A 147 -5.14 3.87 -5.83
N CYS A 148 -4.03 4.51 -5.46
CA CYS A 148 -3.53 5.72 -6.09
C CYS A 148 -2.02 5.61 -6.34
N CYS A 149 -1.54 6.32 -7.35
CA CYS A 149 -0.12 6.52 -7.60
C CYS A 149 0.17 8.01 -7.82
N CYS A 150 1.41 8.42 -7.53
CA CYS A 150 1.80 9.82 -7.59
C CYS A 150 3.29 10.00 -7.91
N TYR A 151 3.62 11.19 -8.42
CA TYR A 151 4.98 11.68 -8.59
C TYR A 151 5.38 12.61 -7.45
N GLY A 152 6.65 12.55 -7.02
CA GLY A 152 7.19 13.45 -6.00
C GLY A 152 7.56 12.73 -4.69
N HIS A 153 8.52 13.31 -3.97
CA HIS A 153 8.96 12.78 -2.68
C HIS A 153 7.79 12.76 -1.68
N SER A 154 7.60 11.62 -1.04
CA SER A 154 6.59 11.36 -0.02
C SER A 154 5.17 11.68 -0.46
N CYS A 155 4.88 11.74 -1.77
CA CYS A 155 3.55 12.08 -2.27
C CYS A 155 2.47 11.07 -1.85
N ASN A 156 2.87 9.87 -1.41
CA ASN A 156 2.00 8.82 -0.92
C ASN A 156 1.84 8.83 0.61
N GLU A 157 2.43 9.78 1.35
CA GLU A 157 2.33 9.87 2.80
C GLU A 157 0.88 10.10 3.25
N GLN A 158 0.20 11.02 2.56
CA GLN A 158 -1.22 11.29 2.73
C GLN A 158 -1.94 10.87 1.46
N PHE A 159 -3.14 10.31 1.62
CA PHE A 159 -3.97 9.95 0.49
C PHE A 159 -5.42 10.37 0.70
N ASP A 160 -5.98 10.98 -0.35
CA ASP A 160 -7.34 11.50 -0.33
C ASP A 160 -8.31 10.42 -0.82
N LEU A 161 -9.19 9.99 0.08
CA LEU A 161 -10.42 9.28 -0.28
C LEU A 161 -11.46 10.32 -0.64
N SER A 162 -11.56 10.74 -1.90
CA SER A 162 -12.65 11.63 -2.28
C SER A 162 -13.95 10.82 -2.31
N ASN A 163 -14.63 10.72 -1.17
CA ASN A 163 -16.01 10.25 -1.10
C ASN A 163 -16.91 11.33 -1.72
N ASN A 164 -16.97 11.39 -3.05
CA ASN A 164 -18.04 12.15 -3.72
C ASN A 164 -19.35 11.36 -3.68
N SER A 165 -19.87 11.21 -2.46
CA SER A 165 -21.23 10.77 -2.17
C SER A 165 -21.69 11.51 -0.93
N TYR A 166 -21.95 12.82 -1.04
CA TYR A 166 -22.99 13.58 -0.32
C TYR A 166 -22.92 15.05 -0.79
N ASP A 167 -23.12 15.30 -2.08
CA ASP A 167 -23.48 16.62 -2.61
C ASP A 167 -24.51 16.38 -3.71
N ASN A 168 -25.74 16.11 -3.27
CA ASN A 168 -27.01 16.28 -3.99
C ASN A 168 -28.12 15.75 -3.06
N LEU A 169 -28.47 16.57 -2.07
CA LEU A 169 -29.73 16.52 -1.34
C LEU A 169 -30.38 17.89 -1.46
#